data_AF-A0A3D4YP87-F1
#
_entry.id   AF-A0A3D4YP87-F1
#
_cell.length_a   1.000
_cell.length_b   1.000
_cell.length_c   1.000
_cell.angle_alpha   90.00
_cell.angle_beta   90.00
_cell.angle_gamma   90.00
#
_symmetry.space_group_name_H-M   'P 1'
#
loop_
_entity.id
_entity.type
_entity.pdbx_description
1 polymer ?
#
loop_
_entity_poly.entity_id
_entity_poly.type
_entity_poly.pdbx_seq_one_letter_code
_entity_poly.pdbx_strand_id
1 'polypeptide(L)'
;MAKKISSRSYRAMISGMLSVLLLTGLPAIASAQQSSSGAAPGPPDRYWERLALGAGVSLLAHETAHILTSLALGFHPYIGFDKGRPTVFSGIDSNQYPHDQFLFSAAGLTTQAVIDEAILDIPHSRGGAFERGLLAGGIGTTLFYVTIGRNGSVSDISVMARTGSLSKTQLSLIFGGLSAIHALRISRDSSYSHFFVRPTQNGAALGVSF
;
A
#
# COMPACT_ATOMS: atom_id res chain seq x y z
N MET A 1 -36.41 6.93 -11.83
CA MET A 1 -36.84 5.57 -11.44
C MET A 1 -35.75 4.91 -10.62
N ALA A 2 -35.91 4.84 -9.29
CA ALA A 2 -34.91 4.27 -8.40
C ALA A 2 -35.01 2.74 -8.40
N LYS A 3 -33.93 2.06 -8.82
CA LYS A 3 -33.85 0.60 -8.88
C LYS A 3 -33.61 0.06 -7.47
N LYS A 4 -34.64 -0.56 -6.88
CA LYS A 4 -34.64 -1.14 -5.53
C LYS A 4 -33.69 -2.35 -5.52
N ILE A 5 -32.50 -2.18 -4.95
CA ILE A 5 -31.52 -3.27 -4.77
C ILE A 5 -32.09 -4.27 -3.76
N SER A 6 -32.14 -5.55 -4.14
CA SER A 6 -32.78 -6.60 -3.33
C SER A 6 -31.98 -6.90 -2.06
N SER A 7 -32.70 -7.18 -0.97
CA SER A 7 -32.17 -7.48 0.36
C SER A 7 -31.23 -8.70 0.43
N ARG A 8 -31.18 -9.53 -0.63
CA ARG A 8 -30.23 -10.64 -0.74
C ARG A 8 -28.79 -10.18 -1.03
N SER A 9 -28.61 -9.04 -1.72
CA SER A 9 -27.29 -8.46 -1.99
C SER A 9 -26.67 -7.79 -0.76
N TYR A 10 -27.52 -7.37 0.20
CA TYR A 10 -27.07 -6.76 1.45
C TYR A 10 -26.42 -7.78 2.41
N ARG A 11 -26.93 -9.02 2.43
CA ARG A 11 -26.37 -10.08 3.29
C ARG A 11 -25.03 -10.65 2.77
N ALA A 12 -24.81 -10.63 1.46
CA ALA A 12 -23.52 -11.02 0.87
C ALA A 12 -22.42 -9.96 1.10
N MET A 13 -22.77 -8.66 1.13
CA MET A 13 -21.82 -7.57 1.41
C MET A 13 -21.35 -7.53 2.87
N ILE A 14 -22.24 -7.82 3.83
CA ILE A 14 -21.86 -7.85 5.26
C ILE A 14 -20.90 -9.01 5.56
N SER A 15 -21.03 -10.14 4.85
CA SER A 15 -20.12 -11.30 5.03
C SER A 15 -18.73 -11.09 4.41
N GLY A 16 -18.63 -10.26 3.36
CA GLY A 16 -17.35 -9.89 2.76
C GLY A 16 -16.54 -8.90 3.61
N MET A 17 -17.21 -7.94 4.26
CA MET A 17 -16.55 -6.93 5.10
C MET A 17 -16.22 -7.42 6.52
N LEU A 18 -16.96 -8.40 7.06
CA LEU A 18 -16.60 -9.02 8.34
C LEU A 18 -15.32 -9.85 8.25
N SER A 19 -14.95 -10.34 7.06
CA SER A 19 -13.74 -11.15 6.85
C SER A 19 -12.44 -10.31 6.86
N VAL A 20 -12.55 -8.99 6.65
CA VAL A 20 -11.39 -8.07 6.63
C VAL A 20 -11.18 -7.39 7.99
N LEU A 21 -12.19 -7.37 8.87
CA LEU A 21 -12.17 -6.64 10.15
C LEU A 21 -12.00 -7.52 11.40
N LEU A 22 -12.14 -8.85 11.33
CA LEU A 22 -12.16 -9.73 12.52
C LEU A 22 -10.84 -10.46 12.86
N LEU A 23 -9.71 -10.12 12.23
CA LEU A 23 -8.43 -10.82 12.47
C LEU A 23 -7.38 -10.01 13.26
N THR A 24 -7.74 -8.87 13.85
CA THR A 24 -6.83 -8.02 14.65
C THR A 24 -6.71 -8.41 16.13
N GLY A 25 -6.80 -9.71 16.43
CA GLY A 25 -6.46 -10.25 17.75
C GLY A 25 -4.96 -10.25 17.97
N LEU A 26 -4.42 -9.13 18.48
CA LEU A 26 -3.07 -9.04 19.06
C LEU A 26 -2.96 -10.01 20.26
N PRO A 27 -1.83 -10.71 20.41
CA PRO A 27 -0.76 -10.15 21.23
C PRO A 27 0.65 -10.31 20.64
N ALA A 28 1.52 -9.38 21.03
CA ALA A 28 2.96 -9.42 20.81
C ALA A 28 3.58 -10.63 21.53
N ILE A 29 4.39 -11.42 20.84
CA ILE A 29 5.36 -12.34 21.46
C ILE A 29 6.66 -12.26 20.65
N ALA A 30 7.68 -11.66 21.27
CA ALA A 30 9.07 -11.82 20.87
C ALA A 30 9.48 -13.28 21.10
N SER A 31 10.04 -13.94 20.08
CA SER A 31 10.78 -15.20 20.28
C SER A 31 11.98 -15.24 19.34
N ALA A 32 13.16 -15.38 19.93
CA ALA A 32 14.43 -15.55 19.28
C ALA A 32 14.53 -16.90 18.55
N GLN A 33 15.15 -16.85 17.36
CA GLN A 33 16.10 -17.79 16.75
C GLN A 33 16.12 -19.25 17.23
N GLN A 34 15.96 -20.20 16.29
CA GLN A 34 16.75 -21.43 16.34
C GLN A 34 16.99 -21.99 14.93
N SER A 35 18.25 -21.94 14.52
CA SER A 35 18.80 -22.68 13.39
C SER A 35 19.00 -24.13 13.83
N SER A 36 18.35 -25.10 13.18
CA SER A 36 18.73 -26.50 13.29
C SER A 36 18.40 -27.27 12.02
N SER A 37 19.46 -27.77 11.39
CA SER A 37 19.50 -28.79 10.36
C SER A 37 18.87 -30.11 10.84
N GLY A 38 17.84 -30.58 10.12
CA GLY A 38 17.20 -31.88 10.33
C GLY A 38 15.86 -31.94 9.59
N ALA A 39 15.76 -32.79 8.57
CA ALA A 39 14.61 -32.87 7.67
C ALA A 39 13.33 -33.34 8.39
N ALA A 40 12.38 -32.42 8.53
CA ALA A 40 10.95 -32.69 8.59
C ALA A 40 10.28 -31.82 7.51
N PRO A 41 9.18 -32.23 6.87
CA PRO A 41 8.40 -31.31 6.05
C PRO A 41 7.89 -30.22 7.00
N GLY A 42 8.52 -29.05 6.93
CA GLY A 42 8.15 -27.91 7.74
C GLY A 42 6.67 -27.54 7.52
N PRO A 43 6.05 -26.84 8.47
CA PRO A 43 4.69 -26.32 8.31
C PRO A 43 4.58 -25.55 6.97
N PRO A 44 3.40 -25.54 6.32
CA PRO A 44 3.21 -24.91 5.03
C PRO A 44 3.77 -23.49 5.04
N ASP A 45 4.59 -23.18 4.05
CA ASP A 45 5.27 -21.90 3.91
C ASP A 45 4.23 -20.75 3.85
N ARG A 46 4.09 -20.01 4.96
CA ARG A 46 3.19 -18.84 5.08
C ARG A 46 3.77 -17.59 4.41
N TYR A 47 4.79 -17.74 3.55
CA TYR A 47 5.41 -16.63 2.82
C TYR A 47 4.38 -15.73 2.12
N TRP A 48 3.53 -16.32 1.27
CA TRP A 48 2.53 -15.55 0.50
C TRP A 48 1.49 -14.87 1.37
N GLU A 49 1.10 -15.52 2.46
CA GLU A 49 0.19 -14.93 3.44
C GLU A 49 0.83 -13.70 4.08
N ARG A 50 2.06 -13.82 4.56
CA ARG A 50 2.81 -12.70 5.17
C ARG A 50 3.07 -11.57 4.16
N LEU A 51 3.42 -11.92 2.91
CA LEU A 51 3.59 -10.96 1.82
C LEU A 51 2.29 -10.21 1.54
N ALA A 52 1.18 -10.93 1.40
CA ALA A 52 -0.14 -10.33 1.16
C ALA A 52 -0.59 -9.45 2.34
N LEU A 53 -0.34 -9.89 3.58
CA LEU A 53 -0.60 -9.10 4.78
C LEU A 53 0.24 -7.81 4.78
N GLY A 54 1.52 -7.88 4.43
CA GLY A 54 2.37 -6.70 4.30
C GLY A 54 1.84 -5.72 3.26
N ALA A 55 1.50 -6.20 2.07
CA ALA A 55 0.93 -5.36 1.02
C ALA A 55 -0.41 -4.73 1.44
N GLY A 56 -1.26 -5.50 2.12
CA GLY A 56 -2.52 -5.01 2.68
C GLY A 56 -2.31 -3.91 3.73
N VAL A 57 -1.35 -4.07 4.64
CA VAL A 57 -1.00 -3.04 5.62
C VAL A 57 -0.46 -1.79 4.94
N SER A 58 0.35 -1.92 3.88
CA SER A 58 0.85 -0.76 3.11
C SER A 58 -0.30 0.04 2.49
N LEU A 59 -1.28 -0.65 1.89
CA LEU A 59 -2.48 0.00 1.36
C LEU A 59 -3.35 0.65 2.45
N LEU A 60 -3.52 -0.01 3.58
CA LEU A 60 -4.28 0.56 4.70
C LEU A 60 -3.59 1.81 5.25
N ALA A 61 -2.27 1.81 5.34
CA ALA A 61 -1.50 2.99 5.74
C ALA A 61 -1.69 4.15 4.75
N HIS A 62 -1.70 3.87 3.44
CA HIS A 62 -1.99 4.86 2.39
C HIS A 62 -3.36 5.52 2.60
N GLU A 63 -4.43 4.73 2.73
CA GLU A 63 -5.78 5.26 2.91
C GLU A 63 -5.97 5.92 4.28
N THR A 64 -5.31 5.43 5.33
CA THR A 64 -5.34 6.04 6.66
C THR A 64 -4.69 7.42 6.64
N ALA A 65 -3.61 7.60 5.88
CA ALA A 65 -2.96 8.90 5.75
C ALA A 65 -3.90 9.96 5.14
N HIS A 66 -4.69 9.57 4.14
CA HIS A 66 -5.73 10.42 3.56
C HIS A 66 -6.74 10.86 4.63
N ILE A 67 -7.26 9.92 5.41
CA ILE A 67 -8.23 10.19 6.48
C ILE A 67 -7.63 11.12 7.54
N LEU A 68 -6.44 10.79 8.06
CA LEU A 68 -5.78 11.58 9.10
C LEU A 68 -5.45 12.99 8.62
N THR A 69 -5.05 13.16 7.37
CA THR A 69 -4.75 14.48 6.80
C THR A 69 -6.01 15.33 6.70
N SER A 70 -7.12 14.76 6.22
CA SER A 70 -8.41 15.47 6.19
C SER A 70 -8.86 15.90 7.59
N LEU A 71 -8.77 15.02 8.58
CA LEU A 71 -9.10 15.32 9.97
C LEU A 71 -8.19 16.41 10.56
N ALA A 72 -6.88 16.34 10.30
CA ALA A 72 -5.91 17.31 10.77
C ALA A 72 -6.13 18.71 10.17
N LEU A 73 -6.66 18.78 8.94
CA LEU A 73 -7.04 20.01 8.26
C LEU A 73 -8.43 20.52 8.68
N GLY A 74 -9.13 19.82 9.58
CA GLY A 74 -10.44 20.23 10.10
C GLY A 74 -11.63 19.80 9.24
N PHE A 75 -11.44 18.86 8.31
CA PHE A 75 -12.47 18.34 7.43
C PHE A 75 -12.96 16.96 7.86
N HIS A 76 -14.04 16.49 7.23
CA HIS A 76 -14.74 15.25 7.59
C HIS A 76 -14.66 14.27 6.42
N PRO A 77 -13.67 13.35 6.41
CA PRO A 77 -13.54 12.39 5.34
C PRO A 77 -14.65 11.35 5.42
N TYR A 78 -15.02 10.80 4.26
CA TYR A 78 -16.03 9.74 4.19
C TYR A 78 -15.71 8.75 3.09
N ILE A 79 -16.21 7.53 3.24
CA ILE A 79 -16.04 6.47 2.24
C ILE A 79 -17.26 6.49 1.33
N GLY A 80 -17.02 6.45 0.02
CA GLY A 80 -18.05 6.33 -1.00
C GLY A 80 -17.59 5.46 -2.17
N PHE A 81 -18.26 5.61 -3.31
CA PHE A 81 -17.91 4.91 -4.54
C PHE A 81 -17.71 5.90 -5.69
N ASP A 82 -16.55 5.89 -6.35
CA ASP A 82 -16.35 6.52 -7.67
C ASP A 82 -16.35 5.43 -8.75
N LYS A 83 -17.31 5.47 -9.68
CA LYS A 83 -17.46 4.49 -10.78
C LYS A 83 -17.42 3.02 -10.30
N GLY A 84 -18.03 2.76 -9.14
CA GLY A 84 -18.08 1.42 -8.54
C GLY A 84 -16.84 1.00 -7.74
N ARG A 85 -15.82 1.86 -7.62
CA ARG A 85 -14.64 1.63 -6.79
C ARG A 85 -14.84 2.28 -5.41
N PRO A 86 -14.60 1.58 -4.30
CA PRO A 86 -14.49 2.22 -2.99
C PRO A 86 -13.46 3.36 -3.04
N THR A 87 -13.80 4.51 -2.48
CA THR A 87 -12.95 5.70 -2.52
C THR A 87 -13.11 6.47 -1.22
N VAL A 88 -11.98 6.90 -0.65
CA VAL A 88 -11.94 7.85 0.47
C VAL A 88 -12.05 9.26 -0.11
N PHE A 89 -13.13 9.95 0.24
CA PHE A 89 -13.33 11.36 -0.10
C PHE A 89 -12.88 12.24 1.05
N SER A 90 -12.20 13.33 0.73
CA SER A 90 -11.61 14.26 1.69
C SER A 90 -12.64 15.06 2.49
N GLY A 91 -13.82 15.31 1.91
CA GLY A 91 -14.77 16.31 2.44
C GLY A 91 -14.33 17.76 2.23
N ILE A 92 -13.28 18.00 1.42
CA ILE A 92 -12.73 19.32 1.11
C ILE A 92 -13.33 19.82 -0.21
N ASP A 93 -13.81 21.06 -0.25
CA ASP A 93 -14.12 21.73 -1.52
C ASP A 93 -12.82 22.21 -2.18
N SER A 94 -12.43 21.54 -3.26
CA SER A 94 -11.19 21.83 -3.98
C SER A 94 -11.15 23.20 -4.65
N ASN A 95 -12.30 23.86 -4.89
CA ASN A 95 -12.33 25.21 -5.45
C ASN A 95 -12.06 26.27 -4.39
N GLN A 96 -12.51 26.00 -3.15
CA GLN A 96 -12.32 26.91 -2.03
C GLN A 96 -10.98 26.70 -1.32
N TYR A 97 -10.56 25.43 -1.16
CA TYR A 97 -9.35 25.03 -0.45
C TYR A 97 -8.46 24.11 -1.31
N PRO A 98 -7.93 24.62 -2.45
CA PRO A 98 -7.13 23.81 -3.36
C PRO A 98 -5.86 23.26 -2.69
N HIS A 99 -5.20 24.08 -1.86
CA HIS A 99 -4.00 23.65 -1.15
C HIS A 99 -4.26 22.49 -0.19
N ASP A 100 -5.35 22.53 0.57
CA ASP A 100 -5.69 21.48 1.53
C ASP A 100 -6.07 20.17 0.81
N GLN A 101 -6.76 20.29 -0.32
CA GLN A 101 -7.03 19.16 -1.19
C GLN A 101 -5.75 18.58 -1.81
N PHE A 102 -4.77 19.43 -2.14
CA PHE A 102 -3.45 18.97 -2.60
C PHE A 102 -2.76 18.14 -1.51
N LEU A 103 -2.74 18.63 -0.28
CA LEU A 103 -2.14 17.93 0.86
C LEU A 103 -2.81 16.59 1.13
N PHE A 104 -4.15 16.55 1.13
CA PHE A 104 -4.91 15.31 1.19
C PHE A 104 -4.43 14.34 0.10
N SER A 105 -4.45 14.75 -1.17
CA SER A 105 -4.08 13.86 -2.27
C SER A 105 -2.59 13.43 -2.27
N ALA A 106 -1.70 14.23 -1.68
CA ALA A 106 -0.30 13.86 -1.51
C ALA A 106 -0.07 12.84 -0.38
N ALA A 107 -0.93 12.85 0.65
CA ALA A 107 -0.69 12.17 1.92
C ALA A 107 -0.43 10.66 1.78
N GLY A 108 -1.24 9.97 0.97
CA GLY A 108 -1.07 8.54 0.72
C GLY A 108 0.30 8.20 0.12
N LEU A 109 0.65 8.82 -1.02
CA LEU A 109 1.93 8.58 -1.70
C LEU A 109 3.14 9.01 -0.86
N THR A 110 3.04 10.10 -0.10
CA THR A 110 4.09 10.52 0.85
C THR A 110 4.26 9.49 1.97
N THR A 111 3.16 8.96 2.52
CA THR A 111 3.21 7.94 3.57
C THR A 111 3.87 6.66 3.07
N GLN A 112 3.58 6.25 1.83
CA GLN A 112 4.26 5.11 1.22
C GLN A 112 5.77 5.36 1.11
N ALA A 113 6.18 6.53 0.62
CA ALA A 113 7.60 6.87 0.53
C ALA A 113 8.31 6.86 1.91
N VAL A 114 7.63 7.35 2.96
CA VAL A 114 8.17 7.32 4.33
C VAL A 114 8.29 5.90 4.87
N ILE A 115 7.29 5.04 4.65
CA ILE A 115 7.33 3.64 5.09
C ILE A 115 8.44 2.90 4.35
N ASP A 116 8.55 3.08 3.03
CA ASP A 116 9.57 2.45 2.22
C ASP A 116 10.97 2.89 2.67
N GLU A 117 11.19 4.18 2.91
CA GLU A 117 12.44 4.70 3.45
C GLU A 117 12.75 4.14 4.85
N ALA A 118 11.77 4.10 5.74
CA ALA A 118 11.93 3.56 7.09
C ALA A 118 12.32 2.07 7.07
N ILE A 119 11.71 1.27 6.17
CA ILE A 119 12.07 -0.14 5.99
C ILE A 119 13.46 -0.28 5.35
N LEU A 120 13.91 0.65 4.52
CA LEU A 120 15.22 0.54 3.90
C LEU A 120 16.36 1.07 4.79
N ASP A 121 16.10 2.03 5.69
CA ASP A 121 17.13 2.71 6.50
C ASP A 121 17.16 2.34 7.98
N ILE A 122 16.03 2.05 8.62
CA ILE A 122 16.02 1.73 10.06
C ILE A 122 16.62 0.34 10.28
N PRO A 123 17.57 0.15 11.23
CA PRO A 123 18.09 -1.18 11.53
C PRO A 123 17.00 -2.12 12.08
N HIS A 124 16.67 -3.18 11.34
CA HIS A 124 15.83 -4.29 11.77
C HIS A 124 16.28 -5.59 11.10
N SER A 125 15.72 -6.72 11.49
CA SER A 125 15.92 -8.00 10.81
C SER A 125 15.26 -7.97 9.41
N ARG A 126 15.98 -7.39 8.44
CA ARG A 126 15.52 -7.08 7.08
C ARG A 126 15.07 -8.31 6.28
N GLY A 127 14.15 -8.09 5.36
CA GLY A 127 13.89 -8.98 4.23
C GLY A 127 12.88 -10.09 4.54
N GLY A 128 12.10 -9.96 5.60
CA GLY A 128 10.98 -10.87 5.87
C GLY A 128 9.87 -10.76 4.82
N ALA A 129 9.11 -11.83 4.60
CA ALA A 129 8.01 -11.84 3.62
C ALA A 129 7.01 -10.68 3.83
N PHE A 130 6.72 -10.32 5.09
CA PHE A 130 5.85 -9.19 5.43
C PHE A 130 6.43 -7.84 5.02
N GLU A 131 7.69 -7.55 5.34
CA GLU A 131 8.37 -6.31 4.93
C GLU A 131 8.48 -6.20 3.41
N ARG A 132 8.74 -7.33 2.72
CA ARG A 132 8.70 -7.39 1.26
C ARG A 132 7.32 -7.03 0.72
N GLY A 133 6.27 -7.48 1.40
CA GLY A 133 4.89 -7.13 1.10
C GLY A 133 4.62 -5.65 1.25
N LEU A 134 5.08 -5.05 2.37
CA LEU A 134 4.95 -3.62 2.64
C LEU A 134 5.59 -2.77 1.53
N LEU A 135 6.85 -3.06 1.20
CA LEU A 135 7.62 -2.40 0.14
C LEU A 135 6.99 -2.60 -1.24
N ALA A 136 6.58 -3.84 -1.57
CA ALA A 136 5.94 -4.14 -2.85
C ALA A 136 4.59 -3.41 -2.99
N GLY A 137 3.84 -3.28 -1.89
CA GLY A 137 2.61 -2.49 -1.84
C GLY A 137 2.87 -0.99 -2.05
N GLY A 138 3.91 -0.44 -1.41
CA GLY A 138 4.34 0.96 -1.55
C GLY A 138 4.68 1.31 -3.00
N ILE A 139 5.66 0.59 -3.54
CA ILE A 139 6.12 0.74 -4.93
C ILE A 139 4.99 0.46 -5.92
N GLY A 140 4.20 -0.59 -5.69
CA GLY A 140 3.09 -0.98 -6.58
C GLY A 140 1.99 0.07 -6.68
N THR A 141 1.57 0.65 -5.55
CA THR A 141 0.58 1.74 -5.54
C THR A 141 1.12 2.99 -6.22
N THR A 142 2.38 3.35 -5.98
CA THR A 142 2.99 4.48 -6.69
C THR A 142 3.04 4.23 -8.19
N LEU A 143 3.45 3.03 -8.63
CA LEU A 143 3.42 2.62 -10.03
C LEU A 143 2.01 2.72 -10.63
N PHE A 144 0.98 2.27 -9.90
CA PHE A 144 -0.40 2.42 -10.32
C PHE A 144 -0.74 3.90 -10.55
N TYR A 145 -0.44 4.79 -9.60
CA TYR A 145 -0.79 6.21 -9.71
C TYR A 145 -0.02 6.98 -10.78
N VAL A 146 1.22 6.59 -11.10
CA VAL A 146 2.00 7.24 -12.17
C VAL A 146 1.72 6.69 -13.57
N THR A 147 1.07 5.52 -13.68
CA THR A 147 0.72 4.87 -14.95
C THR A 147 -0.79 4.86 -15.21
N ILE A 148 -1.50 3.86 -14.67
CA ILE A 148 -2.92 3.57 -14.94
C ILE A 148 -3.82 4.57 -14.22
N GLY A 149 -3.56 4.79 -12.94
CA GLY A 149 -4.30 5.71 -12.08
C GLY A 149 -4.08 7.18 -12.43
N ARG A 150 -3.04 7.53 -13.18
CA ARG A 150 -2.60 8.92 -13.44
C ARG A 150 -3.69 9.88 -13.93
N ASN A 151 -4.67 9.36 -14.67
CA ASN A 151 -5.75 10.14 -15.26
C ASN A 151 -7.12 9.91 -14.60
N GLY A 152 -7.18 9.17 -13.49
CA GLY A 152 -8.42 8.97 -12.74
C GLY A 152 -9.04 10.28 -12.24
N SER A 153 -10.37 10.31 -12.18
CA SER A 153 -11.15 11.45 -11.65
C SER A 153 -10.78 11.78 -10.20
N VAL A 154 -10.62 10.73 -9.38
CA VAL A 154 -10.25 10.79 -7.95
C VAL A 154 -8.80 10.38 -7.69
N SER A 155 -7.96 10.37 -8.73
CA SER A 155 -6.56 9.96 -8.61
C SER A 155 -5.74 11.02 -7.88
N ASP A 156 -4.92 10.58 -6.92
CA ASP A 156 -3.99 11.43 -6.16
C ASP A 156 -3.17 12.36 -7.08
N ILE A 157 -2.55 11.81 -8.13
CA ILE A 157 -1.77 12.60 -9.12
C ILE A 157 -2.64 13.59 -9.89
N SER A 158 -3.85 13.18 -10.28
CA SER A 158 -4.74 14.02 -11.07
C SER A 158 -5.33 15.15 -10.26
N VAL A 159 -5.67 14.90 -9.00
CA VAL A 159 -6.17 15.90 -8.06
C VAL A 159 -5.04 16.88 -7.70
N MET A 160 -3.87 16.41 -7.29
CA MET A 160 -2.71 17.27 -7.03
C MET A 160 -2.37 18.18 -8.21
N ALA A 161 -2.44 17.68 -9.44
CA ALA A 161 -2.16 18.49 -10.63
C ALA A 161 -3.22 19.58 -10.91
N ARG A 162 -4.45 19.41 -10.41
CA ARG A 162 -5.53 20.40 -10.55
C ARG A 162 -5.54 21.41 -9.42
N THR A 163 -5.06 21.02 -8.25
CA THR A 163 -5.11 21.83 -7.04
C THR A 163 -3.77 22.43 -6.65
N GLY A 164 -2.71 22.17 -7.43
CA GLY A 164 -1.37 22.74 -7.26
C GLY A 164 -0.78 23.26 -8.58
N SER A 165 0.49 23.68 -8.53
CA SER A 165 1.21 24.24 -9.69
C SER A 165 1.99 23.21 -10.52
N LEU A 166 2.09 21.97 -10.03
CA LEU A 166 2.85 20.90 -10.67
C LEU A 166 1.99 20.14 -11.67
N SER A 167 2.53 19.90 -12.86
CA SER A 167 1.90 19.03 -13.85
C SER A 167 1.87 17.57 -13.37
N LYS A 168 0.94 16.78 -13.92
CA LYS A 168 0.90 15.32 -13.70
C LYS A 168 2.24 14.64 -14.01
N THR A 169 3.00 15.15 -14.99
CA THR A 169 4.32 14.63 -15.34
C THR A 169 5.33 14.90 -14.23
N GLN A 170 5.39 16.14 -13.74
CA GLN A 170 6.28 16.49 -12.63
C GLN A 170 5.95 15.68 -11.38
N LEU A 171 4.67 15.56 -11.02
CA LEU A 171 4.24 14.74 -9.88
C LEU A 171 4.59 13.26 -10.06
N SER A 172 4.37 12.71 -11.25
CA SER A 172 4.75 11.32 -11.54
C SER A 172 6.25 11.09 -11.49
N LEU A 173 7.05 12.07 -11.92
CA LEU A 173 8.51 12.01 -11.83
C LEU A 173 8.99 12.08 -10.38
N ILE A 174 8.35 12.90 -9.53
CA ILE A 174 8.68 13.00 -8.11
C ILE A 174 8.41 11.65 -7.41
N PHE A 175 7.16 11.21 -7.40
CA PHE A 175 6.79 9.99 -6.66
C PHE A 175 7.34 8.73 -7.32
N GLY A 176 7.26 8.62 -8.66
CA GLY A 176 7.83 7.49 -9.39
C GLY A 176 9.36 7.44 -9.31
N GLY A 177 10.03 8.60 -9.27
CA GLY A 177 11.48 8.69 -9.08
C GLY A 177 11.91 8.19 -7.70
N LEU A 178 11.18 8.54 -6.64
CA LEU A 178 11.41 8.01 -5.29
C LEU A 178 11.27 6.49 -5.27
N SER A 179 10.16 5.94 -5.80
CA SER A 179 9.99 4.48 -5.87
C SER A 179 11.05 3.77 -6.72
N ALA A 180 11.54 4.41 -7.78
CA ALA A 180 12.64 3.88 -8.59
C ALA A 180 13.96 3.83 -7.79
N ILE A 181 14.25 4.85 -6.99
CA ILE A 181 15.40 4.86 -6.08
C ILE A 181 15.25 3.76 -5.03
N HIS A 182 14.07 3.58 -4.43
CA HIS A 182 13.80 2.49 -3.50
C HIS A 182 14.01 1.11 -4.15
N ALA A 183 13.48 0.89 -5.35
CA ALA A 183 13.69 -0.35 -6.10
C ALA A 183 15.18 -0.61 -6.41
N LEU A 184 15.94 0.45 -6.74
CA LEU A 184 17.39 0.35 -6.96
C LEU A 184 18.15 0.01 -5.68
N ARG A 185 17.74 0.57 -4.54
CA ARG A 185 18.33 0.23 -3.23
C ARG A 185 18.06 -1.24 -2.89
N ILE A 186 16.82 -1.70 -3.10
CA ILE A 186 16.42 -3.10 -2.92
C ILE A 186 17.26 -4.04 -3.80
N SER A 187 17.52 -3.69 -5.06
CA SER A 187 18.31 -4.55 -5.95
C SER A 187 19.80 -4.60 -5.59
N ARG A 188 20.31 -3.60 -4.87
CA ARG A 188 21.72 -3.51 -4.46
C ARG A 188 21.97 -4.10 -3.06
N ASP A 189 20.97 -4.16 -2.19
CA ASP A 189 21.11 -4.71 -0.83
C ASP A 189 20.87 -6.23 -0.83
N SER A 190 21.93 -6.99 -0.50
CA SER A 190 21.89 -8.45 -0.42
C SER A 190 20.83 -9.01 0.54
N SER A 191 20.41 -8.24 1.55
CA SER A 191 19.32 -8.59 2.48
C SER A 191 17.98 -8.73 1.74
N TYR A 192 17.84 -8.05 0.61
CA TYR A 192 16.67 -8.13 -0.27
C TYR A 192 16.93 -8.91 -1.56
N SER A 193 18.03 -9.64 -1.70
CA SER A 193 18.37 -10.45 -2.90
C SER A 193 17.24 -11.34 -3.41
N HIS A 194 16.39 -11.87 -2.52
CA HIS A 194 15.21 -12.68 -2.87
C HIS A 194 13.92 -11.86 -3.09
N PHE A 195 14.00 -10.55 -3.31
CA PHE A 195 12.81 -9.70 -3.41
C PHE A 195 12.07 -9.96 -4.72
N PHE A 196 12.85 -10.09 -5.78
CA PHE A 196 12.36 -10.37 -7.13
C PHE A 196 12.39 -11.86 -7.46
N VAL A 197 12.72 -12.72 -6.49
CA VAL A 197 12.98 -14.14 -6.71
C VAL A 197 12.32 -14.97 -5.60
N ARG A 198 11.42 -15.89 -5.97
CA ARG A 198 10.80 -16.79 -5.00
C ARG A 198 11.83 -17.78 -4.44
N PRO A 199 11.90 -18.01 -3.11
CA PRO A 199 12.53 -19.22 -2.60
C PRO A 199 11.66 -20.43 -2.98
N THR A 200 12.16 -21.30 -3.86
CA THR A 200 11.48 -22.58 -4.13
C THR A 200 11.90 -23.63 -3.10
N GLN A 201 11.05 -24.63 -2.89
CA GLN A 201 11.31 -25.76 -1.98
C GLN A 201 12.58 -26.55 -2.35
N ASN A 202 13.10 -26.38 -3.56
CA ASN A 202 14.27 -27.07 -4.09
C ASN A 202 15.53 -26.18 -4.15
N GLY A 203 15.50 -24.96 -3.58
CA GLY A 203 16.61 -24.00 -3.65
C GLY A 203 16.79 -23.32 -5.01
N ALA A 204 15.94 -23.58 -6.00
CA ALA A 204 15.95 -22.90 -7.28
C ALA A 204 15.33 -21.50 -7.19
N ALA A 205 15.99 -20.52 -7.77
CA ALA A 205 15.53 -19.15 -7.93
C ALA A 205 14.65 -19.03 -9.19
N LEU A 206 13.37 -18.68 -9.05
CA LEU A 206 12.55 -18.19 -10.17
C LEU A 206 12.42 -16.67 -10.03
N GLY A 207 13.14 -15.93 -10.88
CA GLY A 207 13.17 -14.47 -10.88
C GLY A 207 14.44 -13.92 -11.54
N VAL A 208 14.54 -12.60 -11.65
CA VAL A 208 15.76 -11.93 -12.15
C VAL A 208 16.71 -11.73 -10.96
N SER A 209 17.82 -12.44 -10.98
CA SER A 209 18.98 -12.20 -10.08
C SER A 209 19.90 -11.21 -10.78
N PHE A 210 20.28 -10.13 -10.09
CA PHE A 210 21.31 -9.19 -10.54
C PHE A 210 22.59 -9.41 -9.76
#